data_AF-A0A2V5M1Z7-F1
#
_entry.id   AF-A0A2V5M1Z7-F1
#
_cell.length_a   1.000
_cell.length_b   1.000
_cell.length_c   1.000
_cell.angle_alpha   90.00
_cell.angle_beta   90.00
_cell.angle_gamma   90.00
#
_symmetry.space_group_name_H-M   'P 1'
#
loop_
_entity.id
_entity.type
_entity.pdbx_description
1 polymer ?
#
loop_
_entity_poly.entity_id
_entity_poly.type
_entity_poly.pdbx_seq_one_letter_code
_entity_poly.pdbx_strand_id
1 'polypeptide(L)' 'MSLTEIKSAVRELSPKELAELTAFISEQDNAVWREQMEQDAASGKLDFLFQEADEERRAGKLRDWPENE' A
#
# COMPACT_ATOMS: atom_id res chain seq x y z
N MET A 1 3.38 -23.28 16.64
CA MET A 1 3.67 -23.33 15.19
C MET A 1 4.71 -22.27 14.88
N SER A 2 5.86 -22.70 14.37
CA SER A 2 7.00 -21.88 13.99
C SER A 2 6.82 -21.33 12.58
N LEU A 3 7.57 -20.27 12.24
CA LEU A 3 7.60 -19.74 10.88
C LEU A 3 8.03 -20.81 9.86
N THR A 4 8.90 -21.73 10.26
CA THR A 4 9.32 -22.86 9.42
C THR A 4 8.16 -23.80 9.12
N GLU A 5 7.36 -24.15 10.12
CA GLU A 5 6.16 -25.00 9.93
C GLU A 5 5.13 -24.32 9.04
N ILE A 6 4.91 -23.01 9.19
CA ILE A 6 4.02 -22.23 8.31
C ILE A 6 4.54 -22.25 6.88
N LYS A 7 5.82 -21.98 6.66
CA LYS A 7 6.43 -22.00 5.32
C LYS A 7 6.32 -23.36 4.64
N SER A 8 6.41 -24.46 5.41
CA SER A 8 6.18 -25.80 4.88
C SER A 8 4.72 -26.00 4.49
N ALA A 9 3.77 -25.63 5.35
CA ALA A 9 2.34 -25.74 5.05
C ALA A 9 1.93 -24.89 3.82
N VAL A 10 2.50 -23.69 3.67
CA VAL A 10 2.25 -22.83 2.49
C VAL A 10 2.67 -23.49 1.18
N ARG A 11 3.72 -24.32 1.18
CA ARG A 11 4.17 -25.05 -0.02
C ARG A 11 3.21 -26.17 -0.45
N GLU A 12 2.36 -26.63 0.46
CA GLU A 12 1.39 -27.69 0.21
C GLU A 12 0.03 -27.16 -0.25
N LEU A 13 -0.17 -25.84 -0.22
CA LEU A 13 -1.43 -25.21 -0.63
C LEU A 13 -1.67 -25.36 -2.13
N SER A 14 -2.94 -25.57 -2.49
CA SER A 14 -3.39 -25.41 -3.87
C SER A 14 -3.27 -23.94 -4.32
N PRO A 15 -3.26 -23.67 -5.63
CA PRO A 15 -3.22 -22.30 -6.14
C PRO A 15 -4.36 -21.41 -5.60
N LYS A 16 -5.55 -21.99 -5.36
CA LYS A 16 -6.70 -21.26 -4.81
C LYS A 16 -6.46 -20.86 -3.35
N GLU A 17 -6.02 -21.80 -2.52
CA GLU A 17 -5.75 -21.54 -1.10
C GLU A 17 -4.58 -20.56 -0.92
N LEU A 18 -3.57 -20.63 -1.80
CA LEU A 18 -2.46 -19.68 -1.81
C LEU A 18 -2.94 -18.26 -2.17
N ALA A 19 -3.88 -18.13 -3.11
CA ALA A 19 -4.46 -16.83 -3.46
C ALA A 19 -5.28 -16.25 -2.30
N GLU A 20 -6.08 -17.08 -1.62
CA GLU A 20 -6.83 -16.69 -0.42
C GLU A 20 -5.89 -16.24 0.71
N LEU A 21 -4.80 -16.99 0.97
CA LEU A 21 -3.80 -16.62 1.97
C LEU A 21 -3.11 -15.29 1.61
N THR A 22 -2.80 -15.08 0.34
CA THR A 22 -2.15 -13.85 -0.14
C THR A 22 -3.08 -12.64 0.02
N ALA A 23 -4.36 -12.80 -0.28
CA ALA A 23 -5.37 -11.75 -0.06
C ALA A 23 -5.47 -11.38 1.43
N PHE A 24 -5.50 -12.39 2.31
CA PHE A 24 -5.52 -12.19 3.76
C PHE A 24 -4.27 -11.45 4.26
N ILE A 25 -3.06 -11.86 3.85
CA ILE A 25 -1.82 -11.19 4.25
C ILE A 25 -1.82 -9.74 3.76
N SER A 26 -2.25 -9.51 2.51
CA SER A 26 -2.32 -8.16 1.93
C SER A 26 -3.28 -7.26 2.72
N GLU A 27 -4.41 -7.79 3.18
CA GLU A 27 -5.34 -7.03 4.02
C GLU A 27 -4.72 -6.62 5.36
N GLN A 28 -3.95 -7.51 6.00
CA GLN A 28 -3.24 -7.22 7.24
C GLN A 28 -2.14 -6.17 7.05
N ASP A 29 -1.32 -6.33 6.00
CA ASP A 29 -0.25 -5.37 5.68
C ASP A 29 -0.83 -3.99 5.33
N ASN A 30 -1.95 -3.96 4.60
CA ASN A 30 -2.66 -2.73 4.29
C ASN A 30 -3.20 -2.03 5.54
N ALA A 31 -3.58 -2.75 6.59
CA ALA A 31 -4.04 -2.16 7.84
C ALA A 31 -2.92 -1.43 8.57
N VAL A 32 -1.74 -2.03 8.67
CA VAL A 32 -0.54 -1.41 9.26
C VAL A 32 -0.09 -0.20 8.43
N TRP A 33 -0.09 -0.35 7.10
CA TRP A 33 0.25 0.76 6.20
C TRP A 33 -0.73 1.93 6.34
N ARG A 34 -2.02 1.64 6.49
CA ARG A 34 -3.06 2.67 6.71
C ARG A 34 -2.80 3.45 8.00
N GLU A 35 -2.55 2.76 9.11
CA GLU A 35 -2.26 3.42 10.38
C GLU A 35 -1.01 4.31 10.28
N GLN A 36 0.07 3.82 9.66
CA GLN A 36 1.28 4.62 9.47
C GLN A 36 1.04 5.85 8.58
N MET A 37 0.28 5.70 7.48
CA MET A 37 -0.08 6.80 6.60
C MET A 37 -0.91 7.86 7.32
N GLU A 38 -1.86 7.45 8.17
CA GLU A 38 -2.67 8.37 8.97
C GLU A 38 -1.81 9.14 9.99
N GLN A 39 -0.87 8.47 10.65
CA GLN A 39 0.08 9.12 11.58
C GLN A 39 1.03 10.08 10.86
N ASP A 40 1.56 9.68 9.70
CA ASP A 40 2.45 10.51 8.88
C ASP A 40 1.72 11.75 8.35
N ALA A 41 0.46 11.60 7.92
CA ALA A 41 -0.38 12.72 7.54
C ALA A 41 -0.67 13.65 8.73
N ALA A 42 -1.06 13.11 9.88
CA ALA A 42 -1.39 13.89 11.07
C ALA A 42 -0.17 14.63 11.65
N SER A 43 1.03 14.10 11.48
CA SER A 43 2.29 14.74 11.92
C SER A 43 2.82 15.80 10.95
N GLY A 44 2.19 15.99 9.78
CA GLY A 44 2.66 16.89 8.73
C GLY A 44 3.88 16.38 7.97
N LYS A 45 4.30 15.14 8.19
CA LYS A 45 5.45 14.53 7.49
C LYS A 45 5.23 14.46 5.97
N LEU A 46 3.98 14.44 5.54
CA LEU A 46 3.59 14.40 4.12
C LEU A 46 3.35 15.80 3.52
N ASP A 47 3.55 16.89 4.28
CA ASP A 47 3.24 18.25 3.83
C ASP A 47 4.06 18.68 2.61
N PHE A 48 5.26 18.11 2.45
CA PHE A 48 6.11 18.37 1.29
C PHE A 48 5.42 17.99 -0.04
N LEU A 49 4.53 17.00 -0.05
CA LEU A 49 3.79 16.60 -1.25
C LEU A 49 2.81 17.69 -1.68
N PHE A 50 2.17 18.39 -0.72
CA PHE A 50 1.31 19.53 -1.06
C PHE A 50 2.12 20.70 -1.60
N GLN A 51 3.30 20.95 -1.03
CA GLN A 51 4.21 22.00 -1.51
C GLN A 51 4.68 21.71 -2.93
N GLU A 52 5.13 20.48 -3.20
CA GLU A 52 5.55 20.04 -4.54
C GLU A 52 4.40 20.16 -5.55
N ALA A 53 3.21 19.71 -5.19
CA ALA A 53 2.03 19.83 -6.06
C ALA A 53 1.70 21.30 -6.38
N ASP A 54 1.81 22.21 -5.40
CA ASP A 54 1.59 23.64 -5.62
C ASP A 54 2.66 24.28 -6.50
N GLU A 55 3.92 23.88 -6.37
CA GLU A 55 5.03 24.33 -7.21
C GLU A 55 4.85 23.87 -8.65
N GLU A 56 4.54 22.60 -8.87
CA GLU A 56 4.29 22.04 -10.20
C GLU A 56 3.03 22.63 -10.85
N ARG A 57 2.00 22.95 -10.06
CA ARG A 57 0.83 23.71 -10.51
C ARG A 57 1.21 25.09 -11.01
N ARG A 58 2.02 25.83 -10.25
CA ARG A 58 2.51 27.17 -10.66
C ARG A 58 3.42 27.09 -11.89
N ALA A 59 4.19 26.02 -12.03
CA ALA A 59 5.04 25.76 -13.17
C ALA A 59 4.27 25.29 -14.43
N GLY A 60 2.97 24.99 -14.32
CA GLY A 60 2.15 24.53 -15.44
C GLY A 60 2.51 23.12 -15.93
N LYS A 61 3.04 22.27 -15.04
CA LYS A 61 3.53 20.92 -15.39
C LYS A 61 2.57 19.79 -15.02
N LEU A 62 1.46 20.13 -14.36
CA LEU A 62 0.43 19.14 -14.03
C LEU A 62 -0.12 18.48 -15.30
N ARG A 63 -0.50 17.22 -15.16
CA ARG A 63 -1.20 16.46 -16.19
C ARG A 63 -2.64 16.23 -15.76
N ASP A 64 -3.53 16.15 -16.73
CA ASP A 64 -4.90 15.74 -16.47
C ASP A 64 -4.92 14.31 -15.91
N TRP A 65 -5.90 14.07 -15.03
CA TRP A 65 -6.14 12.72 -14.53
C TRP A 65 -6.45 11.81 -15.72
N PRO A 66 -5.88 10.60 -15.80
CA PRO A 66 -6.17 9.69 -16.91
C PRO A 66 -7.67 9.42 -16.96
N GLU A 67 -8.30 9.70 -18.09
CA GLU A 67 -9.66 9.24 -18.36
C GLU A 67 -9.62 7.70 -18.41
N ASN A 68 -10.62 7.06 -17.80
CA ASN A 68 -10.71 5.60 -17.83
C ASN A 68 -11.05 5.19 -19.27
N GLU A 69 -10.06 4.74 -20.05
CA GLU A 69 -10.28 4.00 -21.30
C GLU A 69 -10.63 2.53 -21.05
#